data_AF-A0A1B8S0B3-F1
#
_entry.id   AF-A0A1B8S0B3-F1
#
_cell.length_a   1.000
_cell.length_b   1.000
_cell.length_c   1.000
_cell.angle_alpha   90.00
_cell.angle_beta   90.00
_cell.angle_gamma   90.00
#
_symmetry.space_group_name_H-M   'P 1'
#
loop_
_entity.id
_entity.type
_entity.pdbx_description
1 polymer ?
#
loop_
_entity_poly.entity_id
_entity_poly.type
_entity_poly.pdbx_seq_one_letter_code
_entity_poly.pdbx_strand_id
1 'polypeptide(L)'
;MRAPVRFTARDRSMVWYQDILDNHLDQAMLRVGEVLNSAERDDDGCLVTPTKEPRKLRFNGGQDRAYRFVYCITHRLVATRDQVIRHRCHKRCCVNPRHLVIGDRRDNLMDEWDRQANGVDYRQL
;
A
#
# COMPACT_ATOMS: atom_id res chain seq x y z
N MET A 1 -0.83 -40.65 -13.40
CA MET A 1 -1.23 -39.27 -13.76
C MET A 1 -0.33 -38.29 -13.01
N ARG A 2 0.45 -37.46 -13.71
CA ARG A 2 1.35 -36.48 -13.09
C ARG A 2 0.52 -35.25 -12.76
N ALA A 3 0.46 -34.84 -11.49
CA ALA A 3 -0.26 -33.63 -11.09
C ALA A 3 0.29 -32.43 -11.89
N PRO A 4 -0.58 -31.52 -12.37
CA PRO A 4 -0.13 -30.34 -13.09
C PRO A 4 0.78 -29.52 -12.18
N VAL A 5 2.02 -29.31 -12.62
CA VAL A 5 2.95 -28.40 -11.95
C VAL A 5 2.36 -27.01 -12.12
N ARG A 6 1.80 -26.45 -11.04
CA ARG A 6 1.37 -25.05 -11.02
C ARG A 6 2.62 -24.18 -11.09
N PHE A 7 2.98 -23.74 -12.29
CA PHE A 7 3.90 -22.63 -12.47
C PHE A 7 3.20 -21.35 -12.04
N THR A 8 3.50 -20.87 -10.82
CA THR A 8 3.16 -19.51 -10.43
C THR A 8 4.21 -18.58 -11.02
N ALA A 9 3.86 -17.89 -12.11
CA ALA A 9 4.66 -16.80 -12.62
C ALA A 9 4.72 -15.71 -11.53
N ARG A 10 5.85 -15.60 -10.83
CA ARG A 10 6.06 -14.50 -9.87
C ARG A 10 6.30 -13.24 -10.67
N ASP A 11 5.44 -12.23 -10.50
CA ASP A 11 5.68 -10.94 -11.12
C ASP A 11 6.82 -10.20 -10.40
N ARG A 12 7.42 -9.21 -11.07
CA ARG A 12 8.59 -8.48 -10.55
C ARG A 12 8.31 -7.80 -9.20
N SER A 13 7.06 -7.38 -8.94
CA SER A 13 6.66 -6.79 -7.65
C SER A 13 6.75 -7.83 -6.54
N MET A 14 6.28 -9.06 -6.78
CA MET A 14 6.36 -10.12 -5.79
C MET A 14 7.80 -10.46 -5.45
N VAL A 15 8.66 -10.62 -6.48
CA VAL A 15 10.08 -10.93 -6.26
C VAL A 15 10.75 -9.84 -5.43
N TRP A 16 10.47 -8.57 -5.72
CA TRP A 16 11.05 -7.45 -4.99
C TRP A 16 10.56 -7.37 -3.55
N TYR A 17 9.25 -7.49 -3.30
CA TYR A 17 8.74 -7.48 -1.92
C TYR A 17 9.19 -8.70 -1.12
N GLN A 18 9.26 -9.87 -1.73
CA GLN A 18 9.78 -11.07 -1.08
C GLN A 18 11.23 -10.85 -0.62
N ASP A 19 12.09 -10.36 -1.52
CA ASP A 19 13.48 -10.06 -1.18
C ASP A 19 13.60 -9.00 -0.07
N ILE A 20 12.76 -7.96 -0.09
CA ILE A 20 12.75 -6.97 0.98
C ILE A 20 12.38 -7.61 2.32
N LEU A 21 11.33 -8.44 2.36
CA LEU A 21 10.87 -9.05 3.60
C LEU A 21 11.85 -10.10 4.15
N ASP A 22 12.54 -10.82 3.27
CA ASP A 22 13.47 -11.88 3.66
C ASP A 22 14.84 -11.32 4.07
N ASN A 23 15.35 -10.32 3.34
CA ASN A 23 16.75 -9.88 3.45
C ASN A 23 16.93 -8.45 3.96
N HIS A 24 15.90 -7.61 3.89
CA HIS A 24 16.01 -6.17 4.13
C HIS A 24 14.89 -5.57 5.00
N LEU A 25 14.25 -6.40 5.83
CA LEU A 25 13.06 -5.99 6.58
C LEU A 25 13.35 -4.83 7.54
N ASP A 26 14.47 -4.87 8.25
CA ASP A 26 14.83 -3.83 9.22
C ASP A 26 15.07 -2.49 8.55
N GLN A 27 15.81 -2.47 7.42
CA GLN A 27 16.02 -1.25 6.65
C GLN A 27 14.72 -0.75 6.02
N ALA A 28 13.83 -1.66 5.61
CA ALA A 28 12.52 -1.30 5.09
C ALA A 28 11.62 -0.68 6.18
N MET A 29 11.64 -1.21 7.40
CA MET A 29 10.91 -0.66 8.54
C MET A 29 11.41 0.73 8.94
N LEU A 30 12.73 0.94 8.95
CA LEU A 30 13.32 2.27 9.13
C LEU A 30 12.84 3.24 8.04
N ARG A 31 12.86 2.78 6.78
CA ARG A 31 12.40 3.58 5.66
C ARG A 31 10.91 3.92 5.75
N VAL A 32 10.08 3.00 6.24
CA VAL A 32 8.67 3.29 6.55
C VAL A 32 8.56 4.36 7.63
N GLY A 33 9.32 4.27 8.71
CA GLY A 33 9.36 5.27 9.78
C GLY A 33 9.72 6.67 9.25
N GLU A 34 10.73 6.80 8.40
CA GLU A 34 11.10 8.06 7.75
C GLU A 34 9.95 8.65 6.91
N VAL A 35 9.25 7.81 6.15
CA VAL A 35 8.10 8.25 5.34
C VAL A 35 7.00 8.79 6.22
N LEU A 36 6.64 8.07 7.28
CA LEU A 36 5.58 8.45 8.21
C LEU A 36 5.94 9.73 8.97
N ASN A 37 7.18 9.86 9.43
CA ASN A 37 7.66 11.04 10.16
C ASN A 37 7.74 12.29 9.27
N SER A 38 7.95 12.12 7.97
CA SER A 38 7.97 13.24 7.01
C SER A 38 6.58 13.67 6.52
N ALA A 39 5.51 12.99 6.94
CA ALA A 39 4.14 13.30 6.53
C ALA A 39 3.45 14.21 7.55
N GLU A 40 2.58 15.08 7.07
CA GLU A 40 1.80 15.99 7.91
C GLU A 40 0.48 15.33 8.33
N ARG A 41 0.11 15.49 9.61
CA ARG A 41 -1.16 15.00 10.11
C ARG A 41 -2.25 16.06 9.88
N ASP A 42 -3.36 15.67 9.25
CA ASP A 42 -4.53 16.53 9.10
C ASP A 42 -5.61 16.28 10.17
N ASP A 43 -6.67 17.09 10.15
CA ASP A 43 -7.80 17.01 11.10
C ASP A 43 -8.57 15.67 11.02
N ASP A 44 -8.48 14.99 9.88
CA ASP A 44 -9.11 13.68 9.63
C ASP A 44 -8.20 12.51 10.08
N GLY A 45 -7.04 12.78 10.70
CA GLY A 45 -6.07 11.79 11.13
C GLY A 45 -5.27 11.14 9.98
N CYS A 46 -5.36 11.66 8.76
CA CYS A 46 -4.52 11.22 7.64
C CYS A 46 -3.08 11.69 7.84
N LEU A 47 -2.13 10.89 7.36
CA LEU A 47 -0.72 11.29 7.27
C LEU A 47 -0.44 11.61 5.80
N VAL A 48 -0.53 12.88 5.43
CA VAL A 48 -0.48 13.34 4.04
C VAL A 48 0.94 13.77 3.68
N THR A 49 1.48 13.25 2.59
CA THR A 49 2.77 13.72 2.07
C THR A 49 2.61 15.08 1.38
N PRO A 50 3.58 16.01 1.48
CA PRO A 50 3.52 17.35 0.89
C PRO A 50 3.74 17.34 -0.64
N THR A 51 3.12 16.39 -1.34
CA THR A 51 3.24 16.18 -2.78
C THR A 51 1.86 16.26 -3.42
N LYS A 52 1.76 16.86 -4.60
CA LYS A 52 0.49 16.95 -5.37
C LYS A 52 -0.03 15.59 -5.83
N GLU A 53 0.89 14.68 -6.14
CA GLU A 53 0.61 13.31 -6.58
C GLU A 53 1.13 12.30 -5.54
N PRO A 54 0.66 11.04 -5.57
CA PRO A 54 1.15 10.00 -4.65
C PRO A 54 2.67 9.92 -4.68
N ARG A 55 3.30 10.10 -3.52
CA ARG A 55 4.75 10.08 -3.37
C ARG A 55 5.32 8.77 -3.92
N LYS A 56 6.34 8.86 -4.77
CA LYS A 56 7.12 7.70 -5.23
C LYS A 56 8.26 7.45 -4.24
N LEU A 57 8.50 6.19 -3.94
CA LEU A 57 9.56 5.74 -3.05
C LEU A 57 10.44 4.73 -3.77
N ARG A 58 11.75 4.96 -3.72
CA ARG A 58 12.78 4.03 -4.19
C ARG A 58 13.39 3.30 -3.01
N PHE A 59 13.56 1.99 -3.11
CA PHE A 59 14.18 1.16 -2.10
C PHE A 59 14.74 -0.12 -2.73
N ASN A 60 15.94 -0.54 -2.32
CA ASN A 60 16.61 -1.76 -2.80
C ASN A 60 16.48 -2.03 -4.31
N GLY A 61 16.83 -1.04 -5.15
CA GLY A 61 16.77 -1.14 -6.61
C GLY A 61 15.36 -1.10 -7.24
N GLY A 62 14.28 -1.10 -6.45
CA GLY A 62 12.90 -0.98 -6.91
C GLY A 62 12.27 0.38 -6.61
N GLN A 63 11.09 0.61 -7.18
CA GLN A 63 10.30 1.82 -6.97
C GLN A 63 8.81 1.49 -6.91
N ASP A 64 8.12 2.00 -5.90
CA ASP A 64 6.66 1.92 -5.78
C ASP A 64 6.07 3.22 -5.18
N ARG A 65 4.75 3.29 -5.10
CA ARG A 65 4.04 4.36 -4.38
C ARG A 65 4.27 4.20 -2.88
N ALA A 66 4.52 5.30 -2.19
CA ALA A 66 4.88 5.32 -0.78
C ALA A 66 3.81 4.64 0.09
N TYR A 67 2.53 4.93 -0.14
CA TYR A 67 1.44 4.30 0.61
C TYR A 67 1.42 2.77 0.42
N ARG A 68 1.65 2.28 -0.81
CA ARG A 68 1.68 0.85 -1.12
C ARG A 68 2.88 0.18 -0.45
N PHE A 69 4.05 0.80 -0.53
CA PHE A 69 5.24 0.34 0.19
C PHE A 69 5.00 0.26 1.69
N VAL A 70 4.49 1.32 2.30
CA VAL A 70 4.15 1.35 3.72
C VAL A 70 3.20 0.22 4.11
N TYR A 71 2.12 0.02 3.34
CA TYR A 71 1.16 -1.05 3.60
C TYR A 71 1.81 -2.44 3.51
N CYS A 72 2.53 -2.72 2.42
CA CYS A 72 3.17 -4.03 2.21
C CYS A 72 4.18 -4.38 3.30
N ILE A 73 5.01 -3.42 3.73
CA ILE A 73 6.01 -3.67 4.77
C ILE A 73 5.36 -3.85 6.15
N THR A 74 4.40 -2.98 6.51
CA THR A 74 3.72 -3.06 7.81
C THR A 74 2.88 -4.34 7.97
N HIS A 75 2.30 -4.86 6.89
CA HIS A 75 1.50 -6.08 6.89
C HIS A 75 2.28 -7.33 6.47
N ARG A 76 3.59 -7.21 6.23
CA ARG A 76 4.45 -8.29 5.70
C ARG A 76 3.84 -9.00 4.49
N LEU A 77 3.31 -8.20 3.57
CA LEU A 77 2.57 -8.66 2.40
C LEU A 77 3.45 -8.61 1.15
N VAL A 78 3.56 -9.77 0.49
CA VAL A 78 4.17 -9.89 -0.83
C VAL A 78 3.12 -9.60 -1.90
N ALA A 79 2.94 -8.31 -2.20
CA ALA A 79 1.89 -7.88 -3.12
C ALA A 79 2.28 -8.06 -4.59
N THR A 80 1.34 -8.58 -5.38
CA THR A 80 1.45 -8.64 -6.85
C THR A 80 1.21 -7.27 -7.48
N ARG A 81 1.65 -7.08 -8.72
CA ARG A 81 1.37 -5.83 -9.47
C ARG A 81 -0.13 -5.53 -9.60
N ASP A 82 -0.96 -6.56 -9.70
CA ASP A 82 -2.41 -6.41 -9.93
C ASP A 82 -3.22 -6.19 -8.65
N GLN A 83 -2.67 -6.55 -7.48
CA GLN A 83 -3.28 -6.23 -6.20
C GLN A 83 -3.27 -4.72 -5.98
N VAL A 84 -4.42 -4.15 -5.62
CA VAL A 84 -4.57 -2.71 -5.43
C VAL A 84 -4.60 -2.40 -3.93
N ILE A 85 -3.72 -1.51 -3.50
CA ILE A 85 -3.83 -0.92 -2.17
C ILE A 85 -4.69 0.33 -2.29
N ARG A 86 -5.84 0.32 -1.60
CA ARG A 86 -6.89 1.34 -1.66
C ARG A 86 -6.85 2.20 -0.41
N HIS A 87 -7.33 3.43 -0.54
CA HIS A 87 -7.46 4.37 0.58
C HIS A 87 -8.92 4.38 1.06
N ARG A 88 -9.16 4.04 2.32
CA ARG A 88 -10.47 4.23 2.96
C ARG A 88 -10.78 5.72 3.20
N CYS A 89 -9.74 6.56 3.30
CA CYS A 89 -9.90 8.01 3.47
C CYS A 89 -10.04 8.78 2.15
N HIS A 90 -9.91 8.11 0.99
CA HIS A 90 -9.91 8.73 -0.35
C HIS A 90 -8.86 9.83 -0.60
N LYS A 91 -7.93 10.07 0.32
CA LYS A 91 -6.79 10.99 0.13
C LYS A 91 -5.60 10.25 -0.47
N ARG A 92 -5.36 10.45 -1.77
CA ARG A 92 -4.32 9.72 -2.55
C ARG A 92 -2.88 9.90 -2.04
N CYS A 93 -2.62 10.98 -1.31
CA CYS A 93 -1.31 11.28 -0.73
C CYS A 93 -1.18 10.82 0.74
N CYS A 94 -2.22 10.20 1.30
CA CYS A 94 -2.18 9.65 2.65
C CYS A 94 -1.32 8.38 2.69
N VAL A 95 -0.36 8.31 3.61
CA VAL A 95 0.51 7.15 3.86
C VAL A 95 0.20 6.45 5.18
N ASN A 96 -0.87 6.85 5.89
CA ASN A 96 -1.26 6.23 7.17
C ASN A 96 -1.64 4.75 6.94
N PRO A 97 -0.91 3.77 7.52
CA PRO A 97 -1.19 2.35 7.33
C PRO A 97 -2.63 1.94 7.69
N ARG A 98 -3.24 2.59 8.68
CA ARG A 98 -4.63 2.31 9.12
C ARG A 98 -5.68 2.70 8.09
N HIS A 99 -5.36 3.68 7.24
CA HIS A 99 -6.27 4.18 6.21
C HIS A 99 -6.13 3.41 4.89
N LEU A 100 -5.27 2.39 4.85
CA LEU A 100 -4.96 1.60 3.68
C LEU A 100 -5.53 0.19 3.83
N VAL A 101 -6.03 -0.35 2.73
CA VAL A 101 -6.57 -1.72 2.68
C VAL A 101 -6.19 -2.37 1.36
N ILE A 102 -5.90 -3.67 1.39
CA ILE A 102 -5.77 -4.45 0.15
C ILE A 102 -7.14 -4.76 -0.42
N GLY A 103 -7.28 -4.66 -1.73
CA GLY A 103 -8.41 -5.23 -2.44
C GLY A 103 -8.08 -5.54 -3.88
N ASP A 104 -9.12 -5.92 -4.61
CA ASP A 104 -9.07 -6.09 -6.05
C ASP A 104 -9.77 -4.93 -6.79
N ARG A 105 -9.87 -5.06 -8.12
CA ARG A 105 -10.54 -4.04 -8.96
C ARG A 105 -12.04 -3.95 -8.69
N ARG A 106 -12.68 -5.04 -8.26
CA ARG A 106 -14.11 -5.10 -7.96
C ARG A 106 -14.39 -4.39 -6.63
N ASP A 107 -13.54 -4.58 -5.64
CA ASP A 107 -13.64 -3.87 -4.37
C ASP A 107 -13.53 -2.36 -4.57
N ASN A 108 -12.62 -1.91 -5.46
CA ASN A 108 -12.46 -0.50 -5.78
C ASN A 108 -13.72 0.14 -6.38
N LEU A 109 -14.50 -0.62 -7.16
CA LEU A 109 -15.80 -0.16 -7.70
C LEU A 109 -16.84 -0.07 -6.58
N MET A 110 -16.86 -1.05 -5.66
CA MET A 110 -17.78 -1.05 -4.53
C MET A 110 -17.50 0.11 -3.56
N ASP A 111 -16.24 0.45 -3.29
CA ASP A 111 -15.93 1.63 -2.46
C ASP A 111 -16.41 2.93 -3.11
N GLU A 112 -16.36 3.02 -4.44
CA GLU A 112 -16.80 4.21 -5.15
C GLU A 112 -18.31 4.40 -5.02
N TRP A 113 -19.07 3.30 -5.10
CA TRP A 113 -20.50 3.29 -4.84
C TRP A 113 -20.84 3.60 -3.38
N ASP A 114 -20.13 2.99 -2.42
CA ASP A 114 -20.34 3.23 -1.00
C ASP A 114 -20.04 4.69 -0.63
N ARG A 115 -18.95 5.26 -1.15
CA ARG A 115 -18.62 6.68 -0.99
C ARG A 115 -19.72 7.58 -1.55
N GLN A 116 -20.28 7.24 -2.72
CA GLN A 116 -21.34 8.05 -3.33
C GLN A 116 -22.64 7.99 -2.51
N ALA A 117 -22.92 6.87 -1.85
CA ALA A 117 -24.11 6.68 -1.03
C ALA A 117 -23.97 7.26 0.39
N ASN A 118 -22.83 7.02 1.05
CA ASN A 118 -22.65 7.21 2.49
C ASN A 118 -21.57 8.25 2.86
N GLY A 119 -20.78 8.72 1.89
CA GLY A 119 -19.64 9.61 2.16
C GLY A 119 -18.46 8.87 2.81
N VAL A 120 -17.65 9.58 3.60
CA VAL A 120 -16.49 9.01 4.32
C VAL A 120 -16.64 9.30 5.81
N ASP A 121 -16.80 8.25 6.62
CA ASP A 121 -16.81 8.40 8.08
C ASP A 121 -15.39 8.25 8.64
N TYR A 122 -14.72 9.39 8.83
CA TYR A 122 -13.37 9.44 9.39
C TYR A 122 -13.29 8.99 10.86
N ARG A 123 -14.42 8.88 11.58
CA ARG A 123 -14.43 8.36 12.96
C ARG A 123 -14.27 6.84 13.02
N GLN A 124 -14.45 6.14 11.89
CA GLN A 124 -14.39 4.68 11.78
C GLN A 124 -13.10 4.16 11.11
N LEU A 125 -12.05 5.00 11.06
CA LEU A 125 -10.74 4.70 10.46
C LEU A 125 -9.63 4.34 11.49
#